data_AF-A0A3T1AVV6-F1
#
_entry.id   AF-A0A3T1AVV6-F1
#
_cell.length_a   1.000
_cell.length_b   1.000
_cell.length_c   1.000
_cell.angle_alpha   90.00
_cell.angle_beta   90.00
_cell.angle_gamma   90.00
#
_symmetry.space_group_name_H-M   'P 1'
#
loop_
_entity.id
_entity.type
_entity.pdbx_description
1 polymer ?
#
loop_
_entity_poly.entity_id
_entity_poly.type
_entity_poly.pdbx_seq_one_letter_code
_entity_poly.pdbx_strand_id
1 'polypeptide(L)'
;MLVSGSSPLTVARGSMWGFLMFAGAAWLVVSWAVMRLQPADIAAVAGPVILFGAVCELLRTLAGTRTWWLNAGLTVIFGATAAATIVAPDSALATPAALVGWYLMVRGAVDVAVGIMTRGSDRVWSLIVTVGVLETGLGYFSAGPFTAAGDLIVVTLGGLAVLRGVADLVTSLRLRELAPVVRKEILELPPDRAAGLAGYSAGHADFEASPKARHRAEDAVPSVSPEGGNPHLAGSTFHEHVVRTTADLDAKLLQAGITGPRESAKHAEPADLPAVPDTPEGAAETTSAGRGRDDQPGKI
;
A
#
# COMPACT_ATOMS: atom_id res chain seq x y z
N MET A 1 -0.41 -4.08 24.95
CA MET A 1 0.81 -4.19 24.12
C MET A 1 0.78 -3.05 23.11
N LEU A 2 1.61 -2.03 23.34
CA LEU A 2 1.72 -0.87 22.44
C LEU A 2 2.43 -1.34 21.17
N VAL A 3 1.67 -1.48 20.08
CA VAL A 3 2.24 -1.69 18.75
C VAL A 3 3.15 -0.50 18.48
N SER A 4 4.46 -0.77 18.49
CA SER A 4 5.51 0.22 18.25
C SER A 4 5.24 0.93 16.93
N GLY A 5 4.86 2.22 17.01
CA GLY A 5 4.49 3.08 15.89
C GLY A 5 5.67 3.54 15.03
N SER A 6 6.74 2.76 14.92
CA SER A 6 7.73 2.95 13.86
C SER A 6 7.11 2.45 12.56
N SER A 7 6.45 3.37 11.87
CA SER A 7 5.66 3.11 10.67
C SER A 7 6.41 2.22 9.66
N PRO A 8 5.90 1.03 9.30
CA PRO A 8 6.54 0.13 8.32
C PRO A 8 6.65 0.74 6.91
N LEU A 9 6.05 1.91 6.68
CA LEU A 9 5.96 2.58 5.39
C LEU A 9 7.28 3.20 4.92
N THR A 10 8.20 3.58 5.82
CA THR A 10 9.48 4.20 5.43
C THR A 10 10.49 3.19 4.92
N VAL A 11 10.55 1.99 5.53
CA VAL A 11 11.39 0.88 5.07
C VAL A 11 10.91 0.37 3.70
N ALA A 12 9.59 0.26 3.51
CA ALA A 12 9.00 -0.18 2.24
C ALA A 12 9.27 0.78 1.07
N ARG A 13 9.32 2.10 1.30
CA ARG A 13 9.65 3.08 0.25
C ARG A 13 11.13 3.06 -0.14
N GLY A 14 12.03 2.87 0.82
CA GLY A 14 13.47 2.75 0.55
C GLY A 14 13.81 1.51 -0.28
N SER A 15 13.15 0.38 -0.02
CA SER A 15 13.33 -0.86 -0.78
C SER A 15 12.75 -0.79 -2.20
N MET A 16 11.65 -0.06 -2.39
CA MET A 16 10.99 0.06 -3.70
C MET A 16 11.89 0.71 -4.76
N TRP A 17 12.69 1.72 -4.37
CA TRP A 17 13.65 2.35 -5.28
C TRP A 17 14.63 1.33 -5.89
N GLY A 18 15.30 0.56 -5.03
CA GLY A 18 16.29 -0.43 -5.45
C GLY A 18 15.67 -1.55 -6.28
N PHE A 19 14.45 -1.98 -5.90
CA PHE A 19 13.69 -2.96 -6.68
C PHE A 19 13.38 -2.47 -8.10
N LEU A 20 12.85 -1.26 -8.28
CA LEU A 20 12.52 -0.75 -9.61
C LEU A 20 13.75 -0.53 -10.49
N MET A 21 14.86 -0.09 -9.89
CA MET A 21 16.15 -0.02 -10.60
C MET A 21 16.58 -1.40 -11.12
N PHE A 22 16.53 -2.41 -10.26
CA PHE A 22 16.88 -3.78 -10.63
C PHE A 22 15.92 -4.35 -11.68
N ALA A 23 14.61 -4.16 -11.49
CA ALA A 23 13.58 -4.61 -12.44
C ALA A 23 13.78 -3.97 -13.81
N GLY A 24 14.04 -2.66 -13.86
CA GLY A 24 14.32 -1.94 -15.09
C GLY A 24 15.56 -2.48 -15.82
N ALA A 25 16.66 -2.73 -15.10
CA ALA A 25 17.86 -3.35 -15.68
C ALA A 25 17.60 -4.78 -16.15
N ALA A 26 16.87 -5.58 -15.37
CA ALA A 26 16.51 -6.95 -15.72
C ALA A 26 15.66 -6.99 -17.00
N TRP A 27 14.70 -6.07 -17.16
CA TRP A 27 13.92 -5.93 -18.39
C TRP A 27 14.78 -5.62 -19.61
N LEU A 28 15.78 -4.74 -19.49
CA LEU A 28 16.70 -4.48 -20.60
C LEU A 28 17.55 -5.69 -20.96
N VAL A 29 17.98 -6.47 -19.96
CA VAL A 29 18.69 -7.75 -20.18
C VAL A 29 17.79 -8.76 -20.88
N VAL A 30 16.53 -8.88 -20.45
CA VAL A 30 15.52 -9.72 -21.11
C VAL A 30 15.34 -9.30 -22.57
N SER A 31 15.19 -8.00 -22.84
CA SER A 31 15.06 -7.47 -24.20
C SER A 31 16.24 -7.88 -25.09
N TRP A 32 17.45 -7.65 -24.59
CA TRP A 32 18.68 -8.04 -25.28
C TRP A 32 18.75 -9.56 -25.51
N ALA A 33 18.47 -10.36 -24.49
CA ALA A 33 18.54 -11.82 -24.55
C ALA A 33 17.54 -12.38 -25.57
N VAL A 34 16.29 -11.93 -25.54
CA VAL A 34 15.24 -12.37 -26.48
C VAL A 34 15.64 -12.05 -27.93
N MET A 35 16.08 -10.81 -28.18
CA MET A 35 16.49 -10.37 -29.52
C MET A 35 17.76 -11.07 -30.01
N ARG A 36 18.71 -11.35 -29.11
CA ARG A 36 20.01 -11.90 -29.48
C ARG A 36 19.99 -13.42 -29.63
N LEU A 37 19.24 -14.12 -28.80
CA LEU A 37 19.27 -15.59 -28.73
C LEU A 37 18.31 -16.26 -29.71
N GLN A 38 17.38 -15.51 -30.31
CA GLN A 38 16.44 -16.02 -31.33
C GLN A 38 15.85 -17.39 -30.94
N PRO A 39 15.09 -17.45 -29.84
CA PRO A 39 14.66 -18.73 -29.27
C PRO A 39 13.83 -19.52 -30.29
N ALA A 40 14.21 -20.78 -30.49
CA ALA A 40 13.46 -21.71 -31.34
C ALA A 40 12.09 -22.05 -30.74
N ASP A 41 12.03 -22.14 -29.40
CA ASP A 41 10.79 -22.33 -28.65
C ASP A 41 10.36 -21.01 -28.00
N ILE A 42 9.29 -20.45 -28.54
CA ILE A 42 8.75 -19.16 -28.11
C ILE A 42 7.96 -19.31 -26.81
N ALA A 43 7.29 -20.44 -26.58
CA ALA A 43 6.54 -20.66 -25.35
C ALA A 43 7.47 -20.75 -24.14
N ALA A 44 8.63 -21.42 -24.31
CA ALA A 44 9.69 -21.50 -23.30
C ALA A 44 10.26 -20.13 -22.89
N VAL A 45 10.06 -19.07 -23.68
CA VAL A 45 10.54 -17.72 -23.38
C VAL A 45 9.39 -16.78 -22.99
N ALA A 46 8.29 -16.78 -23.73
CA ALA A 46 7.14 -15.91 -23.49
C ALA A 46 6.53 -16.13 -22.10
N GLY A 47 6.37 -17.39 -21.68
CA GLY A 47 5.85 -17.74 -20.36
C GLY A 47 6.65 -17.13 -19.21
N PRO A 48 7.97 -17.40 -19.11
CA PRO A 48 8.84 -16.78 -18.11
C PRO A 48 8.87 -15.25 -18.15
N VAL A 49 8.82 -14.64 -19.34
CA VAL A 49 8.78 -13.18 -19.50
C VAL A 49 7.49 -12.59 -18.91
N ILE A 50 6.34 -13.19 -19.20
CA ILE A 50 5.05 -12.78 -18.62
C ILE A 50 5.04 -13.03 -17.10
N LEU A 51 5.60 -14.15 -16.65
CA LEU A 51 5.73 -14.47 -15.22
C LEU A 51 6.59 -13.44 -14.48
N PHE A 52 7.70 -13.02 -15.09
CA PHE A 52 8.53 -11.95 -14.54
C PHE A 52 7.73 -10.65 -14.38
N GLY A 53 6.89 -10.31 -15.37
CA GLY A 53 5.92 -9.23 -15.25
C GLY A 53 4.96 -9.39 -14.07
N ALA A 54 4.39 -10.58 -13.89
CA ALA A 54 3.51 -10.87 -12.74
C ALA A 54 4.24 -10.73 -11.40
N VAL A 55 5.50 -11.16 -11.30
CA VAL A 55 6.34 -10.98 -10.10
C VAL A 55 6.59 -9.51 -9.83
N CYS A 56 6.83 -8.69 -10.86
CA CYS A 56 6.97 -7.25 -10.67
C CYS A 56 5.69 -6.62 -10.12
N GLU A 57 4.51 -7.02 -10.59
CA GLU A 57 3.23 -6.54 -10.05
C GLU A 57 2.98 -7.03 -8.62
N LEU A 58 3.40 -8.26 -8.29
CA LEU A 58 3.32 -8.79 -6.92
C LEU A 58 4.14 -7.91 -5.97
N LEU A 59 5.36 -7.56 -6.36
CA LEU A 59 6.23 -6.72 -5.54
C LEU A 59 5.67 -5.30 -5.41
N ARG A 60 5.03 -4.74 -6.45
CA ARG A 60 4.28 -3.47 -6.35
C ARG A 60 3.04 -3.58 -5.44
N THR A 61 2.39 -4.74 -5.40
CA THR A 61 1.29 -5.02 -4.48
C THR A 61 1.76 -5.02 -3.04
N LEU A 62 2.83 -5.75 -2.74
CA LEU A 62 3.39 -5.89 -1.40
C LEU A 62 3.93 -4.57 -0.83
N ALA A 63 4.26 -3.62 -1.69
CA ALA A 63 4.69 -2.30 -1.26
C ALA A 63 3.57 -1.38 -0.75
N GLY A 64 2.30 -1.79 -0.88
CA GLY A 64 1.17 -1.11 -0.25
C GLY A 64 0.91 0.29 -0.79
N THR A 65 1.12 0.53 -2.09
CA THR A 65 0.74 1.81 -2.72
C THR A 65 -0.78 1.99 -2.69
N ARG A 66 -1.26 3.22 -2.95
CA ARG A 66 -2.71 3.49 -3.03
C ARG A 66 -3.43 2.60 -4.07
N THR A 67 -2.69 2.11 -5.06
CA THR A 67 -3.15 1.21 -6.13
C THR A 67 -2.82 -0.26 -5.87
N TRP A 68 -2.59 -0.67 -4.62
CA TRP A 68 -2.23 -2.05 -4.28
C TRP A 68 -3.23 -3.09 -4.81
N TRP A 69 -4.53 -2.80 -4.77
CA TRP A 69 -5.59 -3.70 -5.24
C TRP A 69 -5.52 -3.93 -6.76
N LEU A 70 -5.12 -2.89 -7.50
CA LEU A 70 -4.93 -2.96 -8.95
C LEU A 70 -3.74 -3.85 -9.29
N ASN A 71 -2.61 -3.64 -8.60
CA ASN A 71 -1.42 -4.47 -8.77
C ASN A 71 -1.69 -5.93 -8.36
N ALA A 72 -2.52 -6.16 -7.33
CA ALA A 72 -2.91 -7.50 -6.91
C ALA A 72 -3.71 -8.21 -8.01
N GLY A 73 -4.69 -7.52 -8.59
CA GLY A 73 -5.45 -8.03 -9.73
C GLY A 73 -4.57 -8.37 -10.93
N LEU A 74 -3.64 -7.47 -11.29
CA LEU A 74 -2.68 -7.70 -12.37
C LEU A 74 -1.75 -8.89 -12.09
N THR A 75 -1.30 -9.05 -10.85
CA THR A 75 -0.47 -10.19 -10.43
C THR A 75 -1.17 -11.51 -10.73
N VAL A 76 -2.45 -11.62 -10.35
CA VAL A 76 -3.25 -12.84 -10.56
C VAL A 76 -3.47 -13.09 -12.04
N ILE A 77 -3.91 -12.06 -12.79
CA ILE A 77 -4.22 -12.20 -14.22
C ILE A 77 -2.96 -12.53 -15.02
N PHE A 78 -1.83 -11.88 -14.76
CA PHE A 78 -0.58 -12.15 -15.47
C PHE A 78 0.07 -13.47 -15.04
N GLY A 79 -0.06 -13.86 -13.77
CA GLY A 79 0.36 -15.19 -13.31
C GLY A 79 -0.42 -16.30 -14.00
N ALA A 80 -1.74 -16.17 -14.11
CA ALA A 80 -2.58 -17.10 -14.86
C ALA A 80 -2.23 -17.11 -16.36
N THR A 81 -1.97 -15.93 -16.94
CA THR A 81 -1.56 -15.79 -18.35
C THR A 81 -0.23 -16.53 -18.60
N ALA A 82 0.76 -16.33 -17.73
CA ALA A 82 2.05 -17.01 -17.83
C ALA A 82 1.90 -18.54 -17.72
N ALA A 83 1.10 -19.02 -16.77
CA ALA A 83 0.83 -20.45 -16.63
C ALA A 83 0.15 -21.01 -17.89
N ALA A 84 -0.84 -20.30 -18.44
CA ALA A 84 -1.50 -20.69 -19.69
C ALA A 84 -0.51 -20.73 -20.87
N THR A 85 0.44 -19.78 -20.97
CA THR A 85 1.46 -19.79 -22.01
C THR A 85 2.43 -20.97 -21.87
N ILE A 86 2.82 -21.33 -20.65
CA ILE A 86 3.76 -22.45 -20.39
C ILE A 86 3.12 -23.82 -20.67
N VAL A 87 1.81 -23.96 -20.41
CA VAL A 87 1.08 -25.23 -20.59
C VAL A 87 0.48 -25.35 -22.01
N ALA A 88 0.48 -24.27 -22.80
CA ALA A 88 -0.05 -24.29 -24.15
C ALA A 88 0.75 -25.28 -25.02
N PRO A 89 0.08 -26.16 -25.79
CA PRO A 89 0.77 -27.11 -26.65
C PRO A 89 1.55 -26.39 -27.77
N ASP A 90 2.77 -26.86 -28.04
CA ASP A 90 3.79 -26.27 -28.95
C ASP A 90 3.35 -26.03 -30.40
N SER A 91 2.16 -26.47 -30.80
CA SER A 91 1.81 -26.61 -32.22
C SER A 91 1.28 -25.35 -32.91
N ALA A 92 1.08 -24.22 -32.22
CA ALA A 92 0.62 -22.99 -32.86
C ALA A 92 1.14 -21.71 -32.21
N LEU A 93 1.98 -20.96 -32.95
CA LEU A 93 2.46 -19.62 -32.59
C LEU A 93 1.33 -18.61 -32.32
N ALA A 94 0.12 -18.90 -32.81
CA ALA A 94 -1.07 -18.09 -32.56
C ALA A 94 -1.41 -17.97 -31.07
N THR A 95 -1.25 -19.04 -30.27
CA THR A 95 -1.61 -19.00 -28.85
C THR A 95 -0.64 -18.12 -28.04
N PRO A 96 0.69 -18.29 -28.12
CA PRO A 96 1.64 -17.37 -27.49
C PRO A 96 1.46 -15.93 -27.99
N ALA A 97 1.28 -15.71 -29.30
CA ALA A 97 1.07 -14.36 -29.84
C ALA A 97 -0.16 -13.66 -29.26
N ALA A 98 -1.28 -14.39 -29.15
CA ALA A 98 -2.53 -13.88 -28.58
C ALA A 98 -2.37 -13.59 -27.08
N LEU A 99 -1.69 -14.46 -26.31
CA LEU A 99 -1.48 -14.26 -24.88
C LEU A 99 -0.51 -13.10 -24.58
N VAL A 100 0.56 -12.95 -25.38
CA VAL A 100 1.46 -11.79 -25.31
C VAL A 100 0.71 -10.50 -25.68
N GLY A 101 -0.10 -10.54 -26.74
CA GLY A 101 -0.93 -9.41 -27.16
C GLY A 101 -1.94 -8.99 -26.09
N TRP A 102 -2.63 -9.96 -25.48
CA TRP A 102 -3.53 -9.76 -24.35
C TRP A 102 -2.82 -9.12 -23.15
N TYR A 103 -1.66 -9.67 -22.74
CA TYR A 103 -0.86 -9.11 -21.65
C TYR A 103 -0.53 -7.63 -21.89
N LEU A 104 -0.05 -7.31 -23.09
CA LEU A 104 0.32 -5.96 -23.49
C LEU A 104 -0.87 -5.00 -23.53
N MET A 105 -2.02 -5.45 -24.05
CA MET A 105 -3.24 -4.63 -24.06
C MET A 105 -3.71 -4.30 -22.65
N VAL A 106 -3.80 -5.31 -21.77
CA VAL A 106 -4.26 -5.12 -20.39
C VAL A 106 -3.30 -4.22 -19.64
N ARG A 107 -1.98 -4.46 -19.77
CA ARG A 107 -1.01 -3.60 -19.12
C ARG A 107 -1.09 -2.17 -19.64
N GLY A 108 -1.01 -2.00 -20.96
CA GLY A 108 -0.95 -0.69 -21.57
C GLY A 108 -2.18 0.15 -21.22
N ALA A 109 -3.37 -0.48 -21.21
CA ALA A 109 -4.60 0.18 -20.76
C ALA A 109 -4.53 0.62 -19.28
N VAL A 110 -3.96 -0.21 -18.40
CA VAL A 110 -3.77 0.16 -16.99
C VAL A 110 -2.78 1.32 -16.86
N ASP A 111 -1.66 1.30 -17.57
CA ASP A 111 -0.67 2.38 -17.51
C ASP A 111 -1.27 3.70 -18.04
N VAL A 112 -2.07 3.66 -19.12
CA VAL A 112 -2.83 4.83 -19.57
C VAL A 112 -3.79 5.33 -18.48
N ALA A 113 -4.57 4.44 -17.87
CA ALA A 113 -5.53 4.82 -16.83
C ALA A 113 -4.83 5.43 -15.61
N VAL A 114 -3.76 4.80 -15.10
CA VAL A 114 -2.97 5.29 -13.97
C VAL A 114 -2.32 6.62 -14.31
N GLY A 115 -1.70 6.74 -15.49
CA GLY A 115 -1.08 7.98 -15.95
C GLY A 115 -2.07 9.15 -16.01
N ILE A 116 -3.30 8.90 -16.48
CA ILE A 116 -4.38 9.91 -16.48
C ILE A 116 -4.82 10.25 -15.05
N MET A 117 -5.00 9.25 -14.17
CA MET A 117 -5.39 9.47 -12.77
C MET A 117 -4.36 10.27 -11.98
N THR A 118 -3.07 10.13 -12.30
CA THR A 118 -1.97 10.88 -11.66
C THR A 118 -1.63 12.19 -12.39
N ARG A 119 -2.42 12.57 -13.39
CA ARG A 119 -2.20 13.82 -14.13
C ARG A 119 -2.27 15.00 -13.17
N GLY A 120 -1.22 15.81 -13.17
CA GLY A 120 -1.11 17.01 -12.33
C GLY A 120 -0.49 16.77 -10.95
N SER A 121 -0.42 15.52 -10.46
CA SER A 121 0.28 15.18 -9.21
C SER A 121 1.68 14.62 -9.46
N ASP A 122 1.87 13.86 -10.55
CA ASP A 122 3.17 13.33 -10.96
C ASP A 122 3.68 14.05 -12.22
N ARG A 123 4.97 14.38 -12.28
CA ARG A 123 5.62 14.96 -13.47
C ARG A 123 5.83 13.93 -14.59
N VAL A 124 5.80 12.64 -14.25
CA VAL A 124 6.06 11.53 -15.19
C VAL A 124 4.78 10.96 -15.79
N TRP A 125 3.62 11.54 -15.46
CA TRP A 125 2.31 11.12 -15.97
C TRP A 125 2.30 10.93 -17.50
N SER A 126 2.91 11.86 -18.24
CA SER A 126 2.93 11.81 -19.70
C SER A 126 3.75 10.62 -20.22
N LEU A 127 4.87 10.28 -19.58
CA LEU A 127 5.66 9.10 -19.93
C LEU A 127 4.86 7.82 -19.69
N ILE A 128 4.18 7.71 -18.54
CA ILE A 128 3.37 6.52 -18.22
C ILE A 128 2.26 6.34 -19.27
N VAL A 129 1.58 7.44 -19.64
CA VAL A 129 0.57 7.41 -20.72
C VAL A 129 1.20 7.02 -22.05
N THR A 130 2.34 7.59 -22.44
CA THR A 130 3.01 7.26 -23.70
C THR A 130 3.42 5.79 -23.74
N VAL A 131 4.03 5.27 -22.67
CA VAL A 131 4.39 3.85 -22.55
C VAL A 131 3.14 2.99 -22.66
N GLY A 132 2.07 3.32 -21.94
CA GLY A 132 0.83 2.56 -21.99
C GLY A 132 0.18 2.54 -23.39
N VAL A 133 0.22 3.66 -24.12
CA VAL A 133 -0.24 3.72 -25.52
C VAL A 133 0.63 2.84 -26.43
N LEU A 134 1.96 2.91 -26.27
CA LEU A 134 2.89 2.09 -27.05
C LEU A 134 2.70 0.60 -26.75
N GLU A 135 2.56 0.22 -25.49
CA GLU A 135 2.28 -1.17 -25.10
C GLU A 135 0.93 -1.64 -25.64
N THR A 136 -0.12 -0.81 -25.59
CA THR A 136 -1.44 -1.15 -26.15
C THR A 136 -1.37 -1.35 -27.66
N GLY A 137 -0.68 -0.46 -28.37
CA GLY A 137 -0.47 -0.56 -29.81
C GLY A 137 0.35 -1.80 -30.19
N LEU A 138 1.39 -2.11 -29.41
CA LEU A 138 2.19 -3.32 -29.57
C LEU A 138 1.38 -4.59 -29.26
N GLY A 139 0.48 -4.54 -28.27
CA GLY A 139 -0.44 -5.63 -27.94
C GLY A 139 -1.46 -5.88 -29.06
N TYR A 140 -2.03 -4.82 -29.63
CA TYR A 140 -2.87 -4.90 -30.83
C TYR A 140 -2.12 -5.51 -32.01
N PHE A 141 -0.91 -5.04 -32.27
CA PHE A 141 -0.05 -5.61 -33.30
C PHE A 141 0.18 -7.12 -33.06
N SER A 142 0.58 -7.50 -31.85
CA SER A 142 0.86 -8.90 -31.47
C SER A 142 -0.36 -9.83 -31.56
N ALA A 143 -1.56 -9.32 -31.29
CA ALA A 143 -2.79 -10.10 -31.38
C ALA A 143 -3.32 -10.25 -32.82
N GLY A 144 -2.71 -9.57 -33.79
CA GLY A 144 -3.13 -9.62 -35.19
C GLY A 144 -2.84 -10.96 -35.88
N PRO A 145 -3.49 -11.26 -37.02
CA PRO A 145 -3.23 -12.48 -37.78
C PRO A 145 -1.84 -12.50 -38.43
N PHE A 146 -1.21 -11.34 -38.60
CA PHE A 146 0.07 -11.19 -39.28
C PHE A 146 1.28 -11.50 -38.37
N THR A 147 1.08 -11.61 -37.05
CA THR A 147 2.14 -11.83 -36.05
C THR A 147 2.30 -13.27 -35.62
N ALA A 148 1.62 -14.22 -36.28
CA ALA A 148 1.83 -15.66 -36.08
C ALA A 148 3.20 -16.15 -36.62
N ALA A 149 4.08 -15.25 -37.07
CA ALA A 149 5.47 -15.53 -37.38
C ALA A 149 6.35 -15.40 -36.13
N GLY A 150 7.22 -16.38 -35.88
CA GLY A 150 8.02 -16.44 -34.66
C GLY A 150 8.87 -15.20 -34.43
N ASP A 151 9.50 -14.69 -35.50
CA ASP A 151 10.32 -13.48 -35.45
C ASP A 151 9.56 -12.26 -34.94
N LEU A 152 8.28 -12.10 -35.31
CA LEU A 152 7.46 -10.97 -34.87
C LEU A 152 7.09 -11.08 -33.39
N ILE A 153 6.93 -12.28 -32.86
CA ILE A 153 6.70 -12.49 -31.43
C ILE A 153 7.97 -12.16 -30.65
N VAL A 154 9.15 -12.57 -31.14
CA VAL A 154 10.44 -12.19 -30.55
C VAL A 154 10.62 -10.67 -30.54
N VAL A 155 10.29 -10.02 -31.66
CA VAL A 155 10.33 -8.54 -31.74
C VAL A 155 9.39 -7.90 -30.73
N THR A 156 8.18 -8.44 -30.60
CA THR A 156 7.16 -7.96 -29.65
C THR A 156 7.62 -8.13 -28.20
N LEU A 157 8.16 -9.29 -27.84
CA LEU A 157 8.68 -9.56 -26.49
C LEU A 157 9.87 -8.65 -26.14
N GLY A 158 10.79 -8.43 -27.08
CA GLY A 158 11.88 -7.50 -26.85
C GLY A 158 11.40 -6.05 -26.74
N GLY A 159 10.40 -5.64 -27.53
CA GLY A 159 9.76 -4.32 -27.44
C GLY A 159 9.04 -4.10 -26.10
N LEU A 160 8.26 -5.07 -25.65
CA LEU A 160 7.65 -5.12 -24.31
C LEU A 160 8.72 -4.90 -23.24
N ALA A 161 9.81 -5.65 -23.32
CA ALA A 161 10.88 -5.60 -22.34
C ALA A 161 11.61 -4.24 -22.34
N VAL A 162 11.81 -3.59 -23.50
CA VAL A 162 12.33 -2.21 -23.55
C VAL A 162 11.37 -1.24 -22.88
N LEU A 163 10.08 -1.27 -23.24
CA LEU A 163 9.08 -0.34 -22.71
C LEU A 163 9.00 -0.43 -21.18
N ARG A 164 8.98 -1.66 -20.65
CA ARG A 164 9.02 -1.90 -19.20
C ARG A 164 10.33 -1.47 -18.55
N GLY A 165 11.46 -1.77 -19.18
CA GLY A 165 12.77 -1.35 -18.70
C GLY A 165 12.87 0.16 -18.53
N VAL A 166 12.42 0.91 -19.55
CA VAL A 166 12.42 2.38 -19.51
C VAL A 166 11.45 2.90 -18.44
N ALA A 167 10.23 2.37 -18.37
CA ALA A 167 9.25 2.80 -17.36
C ALA A 167 9.80 2.61 -15.93
N ASP A 168 10.34 1.42 -15.62
CA ASP A 168 10.84 1.08 -14.29
C ASP A 168 12.10 1.89 -13.92
N LEU A 169 13.01 2.10 -14.87
CA LEU A 169 14.19 2.94 -14.66
C LEU A 169 13.79 4.40 -14.40
N VAL A 170 12.88 4.98 -15.18
CA VAL A 170 12.47 6.38 -14.96
C VAL A 170 11.73 6.51 -13.63
N THR A 171 10.80 5.62 -13.31
CA THR A 171 10.08 5.63 -12.03
C THR A 171 11.06 5.49 -10.85
N SER A 172 12.06 4.62 -10.96
CA SER A 172 13.08 4.48 -9.93
C SER A 172 13.93 5.74 -9.77
N LEU A 173 14.39 6.38 -10.85
CA LEU A 173 15.12 7.65 -10.76
C LEU A 173 14.28 8.74 -10.08
N ARG A 174 12.97 8.80 -10.36
CA ARG A 174 12.08 9.74 -9.69
C ARG A 174 11.90 9.46 -8.21
N LEU A 175 11.75 8.20 -7.82
CA LEU A 175 11.74 7.83 -6.40
C LEU A 175 13.04 8.23 -5.70
N ARG A 176 14.18 8.16 -6.40
CA ARG A 176 15.47 8.60 -5.86
C ARG A 176 15.51 10.11 -5.60
N GLU A 177 14.98 10.90 -6.53
CA GLU A 177 14.91 12.36 -6.41
C GLU A 177 13.98 12.81 -5.28
N LEU A 178 12.90 12.07 -5.03
CA LEU A 178 11.93 12.38 -3.96
C LEU A 178 12.39 11.92 -2.57
N ALA A 179 13.30 10.94 -2.49
CA ALA A 179 13.74 10.36 -1.22
C ALA A 179 14.35 11.38 -0.21
N PRO A 180 15.18 12.35 -0.62
CA PRO A 180 15.71 13.38 0.30
C PRO A 180 14.61 14.29 0.86
N VAL A 181 13.61 14.66 0.06
CA VAL A 181 12.50 15.54 0.49
C VAL A 181 11.66 14.85 1.56
N VAL A 182 11.26 13.61 1.31
CA VAL A 182 10.50 12.80 2.28
C VAL A 182 11.32 12.55 3.55
N ARG A 183 12.63 12.29 3.42
CA ARG A 183 13.51 12.13 4.59
C ARG A 183 13.55 13.41 5.42
N LYS A 184 13.60 14.58 4.78
CA LYS A 184 13.60 15.88 5.47
C LYS A 184 12.29 16.12 6.23
N GLU A 185 11.14 15.85 5.60
CA GLU A 185 9.82 15.95 6.28
C GLU A 185 9.68 14.99 7.48
N ILE A 186 10.33 13.83 7.46
CA ILE A 186 10.32 12.90 8.59
C ILE A 186 11.22 13.39 9.73
N LEU A 187 12.33 14.03 9.41
CA LEU A 187 13.26 14.60 10.40
C LEU A 187 12.71 15.91 11.00
N GLU A 188 11.99 16.70 10.21
CA GLU A 188 11.29 17.91 10.65
C GLU A 188 9.87 17.55 11.10
N LEU A 189 9.75 17.06 12.34
CA LEU A 189 8.45 16.79 12.94
C LEU A 189 7.57 18.06 12.91
N PRO A 190 6.26 17.94 12.59
CA PRO A 190 5.31 19.03 12.81
C PRO A 190 5.45 19.57 14.23
N PRO A 191 5.31 20.88 14.45
CA PRO A 191 5.58 21.51 15.75
C PRO A 191 4.83 20.82 16.91
N ASP A 192 3.60 20.34 16.65
CA ASP A 192 2.80 19.61 17.63
C ASP A 192 3.42 18.26 18.02
N ARG A 193 3.98 17.51 17.05
CA ARG A 193 4.70 16.25 17.34
C ARG A 193 6.08 16.49 17.91
N ALA A 194 6.76 17.56 17.48
CA ALA A 194 8.05 17.95 18.03
C ALA A 194 7.92 18.30 19.51
N ALA A 195 6.88 19.05 19.89
CA ALA A 195 6.56 19.36 21.29
C ALA A 195 6.21 18.10 22.09
N GLY A 196 5.42 17.18 21.52
CA GLY A 196 5.10 15.91 22.16
C GLY A 196 6.33 15.01 22.40
N LEU A 197 7.22 14.91 21.41
CA LEU A 197 8.48 14.15 21.53
C LEU A 197 9.46 14.79 22.51
N ALA A 198 9.57 16.12 22.51
CA ALA A 198 10.39 16.86 23.46
C ALA A 198 9.88 16.70 24.90
N GLY A 199 8.56 16.72 25.12
CA GLY A 199 7.96 16.44 26.42
C GLY A 199 8.17 15.00 26.88
N TYR A 200 8.06 14.03 25.96
CA TYR A 200 8.30 12.61 26.26
C TYR A 200 9.77 12.35 26.61
N SER A 201 10.72 12.90 25.85
CA SER A 201 12.14 12.74 26.12
C SER A 201 12.57 13.45 27.41
N ALA A 202 12.01 14.63 27.71
CA ALA A 202 12.22 15.31 28.99
C ALA A 202 11.73 14.44 30.17
N GLY A 203 10.51 13.90 30.09
CA GLY A 203 9.99 13.02 31.14
C GLY A 203 10.80 11.73 31.31
N HIS A 204 11.36 11.17 30.24
CA HIS A 204 12.23 9.99 30.33
C HIS A 204 13.59 10.31 30.97
N ALA A 205 14.18 11.47 30.64
CA ALA A 205 15.42 11.93 31.28
C ALA A 205 15.22 12.19 32.78
N ASP A 206 14.09 12.77 33.18
CA ASP A 206 13.74 13.00 34.58
C ASP A 206 13.50 11.68 35.34
N PHE A 207 12.94 10.67 34.67
CA PHE A 207 12.72 9.34 35.24
C PHE A 207 14.03 8.57 35.43
N GLU A 208 14.99 8.69 34.51
CA GLU A 208 16.32 8.08 34.65
C GLU A 208 17.21 8.82 35.66
N ALA A 209 17.07 10.14 35.77
CA ALA A 209 17.81 10.96 36.73
C ALA A 209 17.25 10.85 38.17
N SER A 210 16.01 10.41 38.31
CA SER A 210 15.44 10.10 39.62
C SER A 210 16.23 8.94 40.24
N PRO A 211 16.80 9.10 41.45
CA PRO A 211 17.54 8.02 42.10
C PRO A 211 16.59 6.84 42.19
N LYS A 212 16.98 5.69 41.58
CA LYS A 212 16.26 4.41 41.66
C LYS A 212 15.71 4.33 43.06
N ALA A 213 14.39 4.49 43.19
CA ALA A 213 13.73 4.40 44.48
C ALA A 213 14.13 3.02 44.98
N ARG A 214 15.09 2.98 45.91
CA ARG A 214 15.38 1.79 46.69
C ARG A 214 14.11 1.63 47.50
N HIS A 215 13.12 0.97 46.90
CA HIS A 215 12.24 0.08 47.61
C HIS A 215 13.16 -0.98 48.19
N ARG A 216 13.89 -0.57 49.22
CA ARG A 216 14.32 -1.40 50.31
C ARG A 216 13.00 -1.93 50.83
N ALA A 217 12.58 -3.08 50.31
CA ALA A 217 11.93 -4.05 51.15
C ALA A 217 12.93 -4.26 52.28
N GLU A 218 12.80 -3.44 53.33
CA GLU A 218 13.47 -3.70 54.58
C GLU A 218 12.90 -5.04 55.01
N ASP A 219 13.80 -6.01 55.13
CA ASP A 219 13.60 -7.31 55.75
C ASP A 219 13.16 -7.10 57.21
N ALA A 220 11.93 -6.67 57.38
CA ALA A 220 11.22 -6.59 58.64
C ALA A 220 9.76 -6.90 58.33
N VAL A 221 9.50 -8.18 58.13
CA VAL A 221 8.17 -8.74 58.39
C VAL A 221 8.12 -8.96 59.91
N PRO A 222 7.55 -8.05 60.72
CA PRO A 222 6.96 -8.51 61.97
C PRO A 222 5.79 -9.41 61.55
N SER A 223 5.78 -10.63 62.08
CA SER A 223 4.64 -11.53 62.02
C SER A 223 3.46 -10.88 62.75
N VAL A 224 2.78 -9.96 62.09
CA VAL A 224 1.48 -9.46 62.52
C VAL A 224 0.47 -10.44 61.94
N SER A 225 0.00 -11.36 62.78
CA SER A 225 -1.22 -12.10 62.53
C SER A 225 -2.35 -11.10 62.26
N PRO A 226 -2.98 -11.12 61.09
CA PRO A 226 -4.11 -10.26 60.83
C PRO A 226 -5.35 -10.90 61.47
N GLU A 227 -5.64 -10.53 62.72
CA GLU A 227 -7.04 -10.52 63.17
C GLU A 227 -7.77 -9.46 62.33
N GLY A 228 -8.34 -9.90 61.20
CA GLY A 228 -9.17 -9.05 60.32
C GLY A 228 -8.89 -9.18 58.81
N GLY A 229 -7.92 -10.01 58.40
CA GLY A 229 -7.64 -10.24 56.98
C GLY A 229 -8.66 -11.16 56.32
N ASN A 230 -9.41 -10.63 55.35
CA ASN A 230 -10.28 -11.42 54.46
C ASN A 230 -9.49 -12.63 53.89
N PRO A 231 -10.05 -13.85 53.94
CA PRO A 231 -9.30 -15.05 53.56
C PRO A 231 -8.92 -14.97 52.08
N HIS A 232 -7.61 -14.99 51.80
CA HIS A 232 -7.12 -15.39 50.49
C HIS A 232 -7.47 -16.87 50.30
N LEU A 233 -8.55 -17.12 49.57
CA LEU A 233 -8.94 -18.44 49.13
C LEU A 233 -7.83 -18.96 48.20
N ALA A 234 -7.07 -19.95 48.66
CA ALA A 234 -6.15 -20.70 47.84
C ALA A 234 -6.95 -21.35 46.69
N GLY A 235 -6.78 -20.83 45.47
CA GLY A 235 -7.52 -21.28 44.29
C GLY A 235 -8.06 -20.18 43.39
N SER A 236 -8.01 -18.89 43.79
CA SER A 236 -8.54 -17.84 42.95
C SER A 236 -7.70 -17.68 41.67
N THR A 237 -8.34 -17.84 40.52
CA THR A 237 -7.69 -17.66 39.22
C THR A 237 -7.41 -16.17 38.98
N PHE A 238 -6.45 -15.86 38.09
CA PHE A 238 -6.12 -14.46 37.73
C PHE A 238 -7.36 -13.65 37.33
N HIS A 239 -8.34 -14.29 36.69
CA HIS A 239 -9.58 -13.65 36.27
C HIS A 239 -10.46 -13.19 37.45
N GLU A 240 -10.52 -13.96 38.53
CA GLU A 240 -11.22 -13.55 39.76
C GLU A 240 -10.49 -12.42 40.47
N HIS A 241 -9.15 -12.42 40.43
CA HIS A 241 -8.36 -11.33 40.97
C HIS A 241 -8.63 -10.03 40.22
N VAL A 242 -8.64 -10.06 38.88
CA VAL A 242 -8.94 -8.89 38.04
C VAL A 242 -10.34 -8.37 38.31
N VAL A 243 -11.36 -9.23 38.30
CA VAL A 243 -12.76 -8.82 38.56
C VAL A 243 -12.91 -8.18 39.94
N ARG A 244 -12.24 -8.74 40.96
CA ARG A 244 -12.26 -8.19 42.31
C ARG A 244 -11.54 -6.84 42.38
N THR A 245 -10.39 -6.69 41.73
CA THR A 245 -9.68 -5.41 41.69
C THR A 245 -10.47 -4.33 40.95
N THR A 246 -11.20 -4.69 39.89
CA THR A 246 -12.06 -3.73 39.18
C THR A 246 -13.22 -3.28 40.07
N ALA A 247 -13.86 -4.19 40.79
CA ALA A 247 -14.92 -3.86 41.74
C ALA A 247 -14.42 -2.99 42.90
N ASP A 248 -13.21 -3.26 43.40
CA ASP A 248 -12.58 -2.46 44.46
C ASP A 248 -12.19 -1.05 43.95
N LEU A 249 -11.82 -0.93 42.67
CA LEU A 249 -11.55 0.34 42.01
C LEU A 249 -12.84 1.17 41.86
N ASP A 250 -13.93 0.55 41.42
CA ASP A 250 -15.24 1.20 41.30
C ASP A 250 -15.76 1.69 42.65
N ALA A 251 -15.57 0.90 43.72
CA ALA A 251 -15.91 1.30 45.09
C ALA A 251 -15.10 2.52 45.55
N LYS A 252 -13.80 2.57 45.23
CA LYS A 252 -12.94 3.73 45.54
C LYS A 252 -13.32 4.97 44.73
N LEU A 253 -13.71 4.81 43.47
CA LEU A 253 -14.20 5.90 42.63
C LEU A 253 -15.52 6.47 43.17
N LEU A 254 -16.43 5.60 43.60
CA LEU A 254 -17.66 5.99 44.31
C LEU A 254 -17.37 6.75 45.61
N GLN A 255 -16.41 6.27 46.41
CA GLN A 255 -16.03 6.92 47.66
C GLN A 255 -15.34 8.28 47.43
N ALA A 256 -14.66 8.44 46.29
CA ALA A 256 -14.08 9.71 45.85
C ALA A 256 -15.13 10.68 45.24
N GLY A 257 -16.42 10.30 45.21
CA GLY A 257 -17.49 11.12 44.64
C GLY A 257 -17.46 11.20 43.11
N ILE A 258 -16.71 10.32 42.45
CA ILE A 258 -16.62 10.23 40.99
C ILE A 258 -17.74 9.31 40.52
N THR A 259 -18.96 9.84 40.40
CA THR A 259 -20.13 9.09 39.91
C THR A 259 -20.47 9.52 38.48
N GLY A 260 -20.20 8.65 37.50
CA GLY A 260 -20.87 8.71 36.20
C GLY A 260 -19.98 8.51 34.96
N PRO A 261 -20.57 8.05 33.84
CA PRO A 261 -19.89 8.00 32.55
C PRO A 261 -19.62 9.43 32.11
N ARG A 262 -18.41 9.68 31.59
CA ARG A 262 -17.97 10.99 31.09
C ARG A 262 -19.04 11.54 30.13
N GLU A 263 -19.84 12.50 30.59
CA GLU A 263 -20.44 13.48 29.70
C GLU A 263 -19.28 14.12 28.96
N SER A 264 -19.19 13.81 27.67
CA SER A 264 -18.23 14.39 26.76
C SER A 264 -18.16 15.89 27.01
N ALA A 265 -16.97 16.38 27.34
CA ALA A 265 -16.65 17.79 27.23
C ALA A 265 -17.15 18.25 25.86
N LYS A 266 -18.10 19.19 25.84
CA LYS A 266 -18.57 19.85 24.63
C LYS A 266 -17.36 20.52 23.97
N HIS A 267 -16.69 19.81 23.07
CA HIS A 267 -15.91 20.47 22.04
C HIS A 267 -16.92 21.24 21.19
N ALA A 268 -16.69 22.54 21.07
CA ALA A 268 -17.45 23.40 20.20
C ALA A 268 -17.40 22.81 18.78
N GLU A 269 -18.55 22.37 18.28
CA GLU A 269 -18.72 21.96 16.90
C GLU A 269 -18.39 23.16 15.99
N PRO A 270 -17.60 22.97 14.91
CA PRO A 270 -17.47 23.96 13.86
C PRO A 270 -18.83 24.16 13.20
N ALA A 271 -19.35 25.38 13.21
CA ALA A 271 -20.71 25.75 12.79
C ALA A 271 -21.02 25.57 11.28
N ASP A 272 -20.16 24.92 10.50
CA ASP A 272 -20.24 24.84 9.03
C ASP A 272 -20.07 23.41 8.47
N LEU A 273 -20.44 22.38 9.25
CA LEU A 273 -20.56 21.03 8.69
C LEU A 273 -22.02 20.76 8.29
N PRO A 274 -22.30 20.42 7.01
CA PRO A 274 -23.65 20.04 6.60
C PRO A 274 -24.08 18.78 7.35
N ALA A 275 -25.34 18.77 7.81
CA ALA A 275 -25.91 17.66 8.58
C ALA A 275 -25.77 16.34 7.80
N VAL A 276 -25.10 15.37 8.42
CA VAL A 276 -25.01 13.99 7.90
C VAL A 276 -26.37 13.32 8.15
N PRO A 277 -27.06 12.80 7.11
CA PRO A 277 -28.35 12.14 7.29
C PRO A 277 -28.16 10.81 8.04
N ASP A 278 -28.78 10.68 9.21
CA ASP A 278 -28.68 9.49 10.07
C ASP A 278 -29.64 8.34 9.67
N THR A 279 -30.20 8.37 8.46
CA THR A 279 -31.05 7.29 7.94
C THR A 279 -30.58 6.83 6.56
N PRO A 280 -30.59 5.50 6.30
CA PRO A 280 -30.17 4.93 5.00
C PRO A 280 -31.04 5.38 3.82
N GLU A 281 -32.16 6.04 4.06
CA GLU A 281 -33.05 6.58 3.03
C GLU A 281 -32.57 7.94 2.47
N GLY A 282 -31.74 8.70 3.20
CA GLY A 282 -31.23 10.02 2.78
C GLY A 282 -30.11 9.99 1.73
N ALA A 283 -29.55 8.82 1.40
CA ALA A 283 -28.48 8.69 0.42
C ALA A 283 -28.98 8.64 -1.04
N ALA A 284 -30.29 8.48 -1.27
CA ALA A 284 -30.86 8.33 -2.61
C ALA A 284 -31.28 9.65 -3.28
N GLU A 285 -31.56 10.72 -2.51
CA GLU A 285 -32.12 11.96 -3.07
C GLU A 285 -31.08 12.99 -3.56
N THR A 286 -29.80 12.86 -3.19
CA THR A 286 -28.75 13.82 -3.59
C THR A 286 -28.25 13.65 -5.03
N THR A 287 -28.76 12.67 -5.79
CA THR A 287 -28.27 12.37 -7.15
C THR A 287 -29.11 12.93 -8.30
N SER A 288 -30.20 13.68 -8.05
CA SER A 288 -31.12 14.12 -9.14
C SER A 288 -31.30 15.63 -9.35
N ALA A 289 -30.52 16.49 -8.70
CA ALA A 289 -30.62 17.94 -8.86
C ALA A 289 -29.35 18.54 -9.48
N GLY A 290 -29.17 18.36 -10.80
CA GLY A 290 -27.99 18.91 -11.49
C GLY A 290 -27.96 18.73 -12.99
N ARG A 291 -29.08 18.91 -13.71
CA ARG A 291 -29.05 19.02 -15.18
C ARG A 291 -30.15 19.96 -15.67
N GLY A 292 -29.81 21.24 -15.79
CA GLY A 292 -30.70 22.25 -16.34
C GLY A 292 -30.02 23.61 -16.42
N ARG A 293 -29.26 23.84 -17.51
CA ARG A 293 -28.84 25.15 -18.02
C ARG A 293 -28.02 24.96 -19.30
N ASP A 294 -28.18 25.65 -20.42
CA ASP A 294 -29.22 26.48 -21.02
C ASP A 294 -28.80 26.48 -22.51
N ASP A 295 -29.72 26.12 -23.40
CA ASP A 295 -29.59 26.40 -24.84
C ASP A 295 -29.81 27.91 -25.04
N GLN A 296 -28.83 28.62 -25.63
CA GLN A 296 -29.03 29.95 -26.19
C GLN A 296 -28.86 29.92 -27.71
N PRO A 297 -29.92 30.23 -28.48
CA PRO A 297 -29.80 30.53 -29.90
C PRO A 297 -29.73 32.05 -30.17
N GLY A 298 -28.66 32.48 -30.86
CA GLY A 298 -28.75 33.43 -31.97
C GLY A 298 -28.30 34.91 -31.78
N LYS A 299 -27.83 35.44 -32.93
CA LYS A 299 -27.51 36.85 -33.31
C LYS A 299 -26.08 37.28 -32.93
N ILE A 300 -25.21 37.75 -33.84
CA ILE A 300 -25.35 38.50 -35.12
C ILE A 300 -24.38 37.93 -36.15
#